data_AF-A0A7S1PKQ8-F1
#
_entry.id   AF-A0A7S1PKQ8-F1
#
_cell.length_a   1.000
_cell.length_b   1.000
_cell.length_c   1.000
_cell.angle_alpha   90.00
_cell.angle_beta   90.00
_cell.angle_gamma   90.00
#
_symmetry.space_group_name_H-M   'P 1'
#
loop_
_entity.id
_entity.type
_entity.pdbx_description
1 polymer ?
#
loop_
_entity_poly.entity_id
_entity_poly.type
_entity_poly.pdbx_seq_one_letter_code
_entity_poly.pdbx_strand_id
1 'polypeptide(L)'
;PPVAALQWLCMALFGFAIYGPQTLITMTGVETVPKRAAATAGGILAYPAQLGSMCAGLPFAYLVQEYGWSGFFPSLVVLSIASALVVIPGWNEPSYVQTQRRLREAKDSGNTAP
;
A
#
# COMPACT_ATOMS: atom_id res chain seq x y z
N PRO A 1 3.10 -30.28 -21.97
CA PRO A 1 3.27 -29.80 -20.57
C PRO A 1 2.65 -28.38 -20.36
N PRO A 2 1.31 -28.25 -20.47
CA PRO A 2 0.59 -26.98 -20.33
C PRO A 2 0.62 -26.40 -18.89
N VAL A 3 0.96 -27.22 -17.90
CA VAL A 3 1.04 -26.82 -16.48
C VAL A 3 2.12 -25.78 -16.20
N ALA A 4 3.23 -25.81 -16.93
CA ALA A 4 4.31 -24.84 -16.74
C ALA A 4 3.89 -23.43 -17.18
N ALA A 5 3.23 -23.32 -18.35
CA ALA A 5 2.75 -22.03 -18.85
C ALA A 5 1.70 -21.41 -17.92
N LEU A 6 0.81 -22.24 -17.34
CA LEU A 6 -0.15 -21.78 -16.36
C LEU A 6 0.53 -21.27 -15.07
N GLN A 7 1.55 -21.98 -14.58
CA GLN A 7 2.34 -21.56 -13.42
C GLN A 7 3.04 -20.21 -13.67
N TRP A 8 3.69 -20.06 -14.82
CA TRP A 8 4.32 -18.80 -15.22
C TRP A 8 3.32 -17.65 -15.30
N LEU A 9 2.15 -17.88 -15.90
CA LEU A 9 1.09 -16.88 -15.99
C LEU A 9 0.55 -16.49 -14.61
N CYS A 10 0.32 -17.47 -13.72
CA CYS A 10 -0.14 -17.21 -12.36
C CYS A 10 0.87 -16.38 -11.57
N MET A 11 2.18 -16.69 -11.66
CA MET A 11 3.23 -15.92 -11.00
C MET A 11 3.35 -14.49 -11.55
N ALA A 12 3.23 -14.33 -12.87
CA ALA A 12 3.25 -13.02 -13.52
C ALA A 12 2.06 -12.15 -13.09
N LEU A 13 0.85 -12.73 -13.06
CA LEU A 13 -0.36 -12.03 -12.61
C LEU A 13 -0.29 -11.67 -11.13
N PHE A 14 0.22 -12.57 -10.28
CA PHE A 14 0.43 -12.27 -8.86
C PHE A 14 1.41 -11.11 -8.66
N GLY A 15 2.54 -11.12 -9.36
CA GLY A 15 3.50 -10.02 -9.32
C GLY A 15 2.88 -8.71 -9.78
N PHE A 16 2.21 -8.71 -10.93
CA PHE A 16 1.54 -7.52 -11.46
C PHE A 16 0.48 -6.97 -10.49
N ALA A 17 -0.34 -7.84 -9.91
CA ALA A 17 -1.42 -7.47 -9.00
C ALA A 17 -0.93 -6.94 -7.64
N ILE A 18 0.23 -7.38 -7.13
CA ILE A 18 0.80 -6.90 -5.87
C ILE A 18 1.55 -5.57 -6.07
N TYR A 19 2.40 -5.50 -7.11
CA TYR A 19 3.20 -4.30 -7.37
C TYR A 19 2.40 -3.16 -7.99
N GLY A 20 1.26 -3.45 -8.65
CA GLY A 20 0.37 -2.44 -9.21
C GLY A 20 -0.14 -1.45 -8.15
N PRO A 21 -0.87 -1.90 -7.11
CA PRO A 21 -1.36 -1.05 -6.04
C PRO A 21 -0.24 -0.32 -5.29
N GLN A 22 0.86 -1.00 -4.99
CA GLN A 22 2.01 -0.40 -4.31
C GLN A 22 2.59 0.79 -5.10
N THR A 23 2.68 0.65 -6.43
CA THR A 23 3.16 1.72 -7.32
C THR A 23 2.17 2.89 -7.36
N LEU A 24 0.86 2.60 -7.47
CA LEU A 24 -0.17 3.63 -7.50
C LEU A 24 -0.20 4.46 -6.20
N ILE A 25 -0.15 3.79 -5.04
CA ILE A 25 -0.13 4.46 -3.73
C ILE A 25 1.11 5.35 -3.59
N THR A 26 2.26 4.88 -4.07
CA THR A 26 3.51 5.67 -4.05
C THR A 26 3.41 6.90 -4.95
N MET A 27 2.86 6.74 -6.16
CA MET A 27 2.66 7.85 -7.11
C MET A 27 1.71 8.91 -6.53
N THR A 28 0.59 8.47 -5.94
CA THR A 28 -0.38 9.34 -5.28
C THR A 28 0.18 10.00 -4.03
N GLY A 29 1.07 9.34 -3.30
CA GLY A 29 1.79 9.98 -2.21
C GLY A 29 2.75 11.07 -2.71
N VAL A 30 3.48 10.81 -3.79
CA VAL A 30 4.47 11.75 -4.33
C VAL A 30 3.83 12.97 -5.01
N GLU A 31 2.68 12.83 -5.66
CA GLU A 31 1.97 13.96 -6.30
C GLU A 31 1.48 15.01 -5.30
N THR A 32 1.32 14.65 -4.03
CA THR A 32 0.90 15.58 -2.96
C THR A 32 2.03 16.49 -2.46
N VAL A 33 3.27 16.27 -2.89
CA VAL A 33 4.48 16.90 -2.34
C VAL A 33 5.19 17.74 -3.42
N PRO A 34 5.84 18.89 -3.07
CA PRO A 34 6.55 19.70 -4.06
C PRO A 34 7.60 18.89 -4.84
N LYS A 35 7.77 19.21 -6.14
CA LYS A 35 8.68 18.50 -7.08
C LYS A 35 10.12 18.32 -6.56
N ARG A 36 10.59 19.19 -5.67
CA ARG A 36 11.94 19.13 -5.06
C ARG A 36 12.07 18.07 -3.95
N ALA A 37 10.96 17.65 -3.34
CA ALA A 37 10.90 16.68 -2.25
C ALA A 37 10.19 15.37 -2.65
N ALA A 38 9.79 15.25 -3.92
CA ALA A 38 9.09 14.09 -4.48
C ALA A 38 9.84 12.76 -4.23
N ALA A 39 11.16 12.73 -4.47
CA ALA A 39 11.97 11.52 -4.26
C ALA A 39 12.08 11.11 -2.79
N THR A 40 12.27 12.09 -1.88
CA THR A 40 12.33 11.83 -0.43
C THR A 40 10.98 11.32 0.09
N ALA A 41 9.87 11.92 -0.36
CA ALA A 41 8.53 11.48 0.02
C ALA A 41 8.23 10.06 -0.46
N GLY A 42 8.58 9.72 -1.70
CA GLY A 42 8.43 8.37 -2.22
C GLY A 42 9.21 7.33 -1.41
N GLY A 43 10.44 7.67 -0.99
CA GLY A 43 11.26 6.81 -0.13
C GLY A 43 10.66 6.60 1.27
N ILE A 44 10.18 7.67 1.92
CA ILE A 44 9.55 7.60 3.24
C ILE A 44 8.26 6.77 3.21
N LEU A 45 7.48 6.84 2.12
CA LEU A 45 6.27 6.03 1.94
C LEU A 45 6.57 4.55 1.66
N ALA A 46 7.69 4.24 1.02
CA ALA A 46 8.11 2.86 0.72
C ALA A 46 8.77 2.16 1.92
N TYR A 47 9.35 2.92 2.85
CA TYR A 47 10.10 2.37 3.99
C TYR A 47 9.30 1.43 4.90
N PRO A 48 8.04 1.75 5.31
CA PRO A 48 7.23 0.86 6.15
C PRO A 48 6.89 -0.47 5.48
N ALA A 49 6.70 -0.47 4.15
CA ALA A 49 6.42 -1.68 3.39
C ALA A 49 7.61 -2.64 3.39
N GLN A 50 8.82 -2.10 3.22
CA GLN A 50 10.06 -2.89 3.26
C GLN A 50 10.34 -3.44 4.67
N LEU A 51 10.08 -2.64 5.72
CA LEU A 51 10.19 -3.12 7.10
C LEU A 51 9.18 -4.22 7.41
N GLY A 52 7.94 -4.08 6.95
CA GLY A 52 6.91 -5.10 7.10
C GLY A 52 7.32 -6.43 6.47
N SER A 53 7.89 -6.39 5.25
CA SER A 53 8.43 -7.58 4.56
C SER A 53 9.55 -8.25 5.36
N MET A 54 10.47 -7.47 5.94
CA MET A 54 11.53 -8.00 6.80
C MET A 54 10.97 -8.66 8.07
N CYS A 55 9.98 -8.02 8.70
CA CYS A 55 9.33 -8.56 9.89
C CYS A 55 8.45 -9.78 9.59
N ALA A 56 7.90 -9.91 8.37
CA ALA A 56 7.04 -11.01 7.97
C ALA A 56 7.78 -12.36 7.87
N GLY A 57 9.11 -12.36 7.67
CA GLY A 57 9.89 -13.59 7.56
C GLY A 57 9.92 -14.45 8.84
N LEU A 58 9.95 -13.81 10.02
CA LEU A 58 9.97 -14.51 11.33
C LEU A 58 8.66 -15.28 11.65
N PRO A 59 7.47 -14.65 11.61
CA PRO A 59 6.22 -15.37 11.83
C PRO A 59 5.97 -16.40 10.72
N PHE A 60 6.40 -16.11 9.49
CA PHE A 60 6.30 -17.05 8.37
C PHE A 60 7.14 -18.32 8.61
N ALA A 61 8.38 -18.16 9.07
CA ALA A 61 9.24 -19.29 9.41
C ALA A 61 8.68 -20.12 10.56
N TYR A 62 8.10 -19.46 11.58
CA TYR A 62 7.48 -20.14 12.72
C TYR A 62 6.20 -20.91 12.33
N LEU A 63 5.33 -20.32 11.51
CA LEU A 63 4.10 -20.97 11.04
C LEU A 63 4.38 -22.22 10.19
N VAL A 64 5.40 -22.16 9.33
CA VAL A 64 5.78 -23.31 8.49
C VAL A 64 6.40 -24.44 9.32
N GLN A 65 7.16 -24.12 10.38
CA GLN A 65 7.76 -25.14 11.24
C GLN A 65 6.73 -25.86 12.12
N GLU A 66 5.77 -25.15 12.70
CA GLU A 66 4.79 -25.72 13.64
C GLU A 66 3.57 -26.35 12.93
N TYR A 67 3.06 -25.73 11.86
CA TYR A 67 1.79 -26.13 11.22
C TYR A 67 1.93 -26.63 9.78
N GLY A 68 3.15 -26.65 9.23
CA GLY A 68 3.41 -27.07 7.86
C GLY A 68 2.55 -26.32 6.83
N TRP A 69 2.26 -26.98 5.70
CA TRP A 69 1.50 -26.39 4.59
C TRP A 69 0.00 -26.21 4.88
N SER A 70 -0.56 -26.90 5.88
CA SER A 70 -1.98 -26.82 6.22
C SER A 70 -2.33 -25.59 7.05
N GLY A 71 -1.43 -25.09 7.90
CA GLY A 71 -1.59 -23.79 8.58
C GLY A 71 -1.17 -22.60 7.73
N PHE A 72 -0.33 -22.83 6.73
CA PHE A 72 0.23 -21.80 5.86
C PHE A 72 -0.84 -21.09 5.00
N PHE A 73 -1.62 -21.85 4.23
CA PHE A 73 -2.65 -21.27 3.35
C PHE A 73 -3.74 -20.49 4.10
N PRO A 74 -4.32 -20.99 5.21
CA PRO A 74 -5.29 -20.23 6.00
C PRO A 74 -4.70 -18.95 6.58
N SER A 75 -3.45 -18.97 7.04
CA SER A 75 -2.81 -17.78 7.61
C SER A 75 -2.64 -16.66 6.60
N LEU A 76 -2.32 -16.99 5.33
CA LEU A 76 -2.25 -16.02 4.23
C LEU A 76 -3.62 -15.40 3.94
N VAL A 77 -4.69 -16.21 3.99
CA VAL A 77 -6.06 -15.71 3.80
C VAL A 77 -6.46 -14.77 4.95
N VAL A 78 -6.19 -15.15 6.19
CA VAL A 78 -6.46 -14.29 7.36
C VAL A 78 -5.67 -13.00 7.30
N LEU A 79 -4.39 -13.05 6.92
CA LEU A 79 -3.55 -11.87 6.78
C LEU A 79 -4.01 -10.96 5.64
N SER A 80 -4.48 -11.55 4.53
CA SER A 80 -5.09 -10.81 3.42
C SER A 80 -6.38 -10.10 3.84
N ILE A 81 -7.25 -10.78 4.59
CA ILE A 81 -8.48 -10.19 5.14
C ILE A 81 -8.13 -9.10 6.16
N ALA A 82 -7.15 -9.34 7.05
CA ALA A 82 -6.71 -8.34 8.03
C ALA A 82 -6.13 -7.08 7.35
N SER A 83 -5.34 -7.25 6.29
CA SER A 83 -4.83 -6.15 5.48
C SER A 83 -5.96 -5.37 4.80
N ALA A 84 -6.92 -6.07 4.20
CA ALA A 84 -8.11 -5.45 3.63
C ALA A 84 -8.93 -4.70 4.70
N LEU A 85 -9.12 -5.28 5.88
CA LEU A 85 -9.81 -4.66 7.01
C LEU A 85 -9.11 -3.41 7.54
N VAL A 86 -7.78 -3.37 7.54
CA VAL A 86 -7.00 -2.19 7.94
C VAL A 86 -7.06 -1.09 6.87
N VAL A 87 -7.19 -1.46 5.60
CA VAL A 87 -7.36 -0.53 4.48
C VAL A 87 -8.76 0.12 4.46
N ILE A 88 -9.80 -0.61 4.90
CA ILE A 88 -11.21 -0.12 4.92
C ILE A 88 -11.42 1.19 5.70
N PRO A 89 -10.96 1.37 6.96
CA PRO A 89 -11.15 2.63 7.68
C PRO A 89 -10.35 3.79 7.07
N GLY A 90 -9.24 3.50 6.38
CA GLY A 90 -8.45 4.51 5.65
C GLY A 90 -9.15 5.08 4.41
N TRP A 91 -10.24 4.46 3.94
CA TRP A 91 -11.03 4.96 2.82
C TRP A 91 -12.12 5.95 3.24
N ASN A 92 -12.33 6.13 4.55
CA ASN A 92 -13.39 6.95 5.11
C ASN A 92 -12.95 8.38 5.46
N GLU A 93 -11.68 8.74 5.27
CA GLU A 93 -11.22 10.12 5.43
C GLU A 93 -11.33 10.90 4.11
N PRO A 94 -12.03 12.05 4.11
CA PRO A 94 -12.25 12.83 2.90
C PRO A 94 -10.93 13.38 2.37
N SER A 95 -10.55 12.94 1.16
CA SER A 95 -9.60 13.53 0.22
C SER A 95 -8.88 14.80 0.69
N TYR A 96 -7.60 14.65 1.06
CA TYR A 96 -6.66 15.70 1.47
C TYR A 96 -6.55 16.85 0.45
N VAL A 97 -6.90 16.59 -0.82
CA VAL A 97 -6.92 17.56 -1.93
C VAL A 97 -8.12 18.53 -1.84
N GLN A 98 -9.26 18.10 -1.31
CA GLN A 98 -10.42 18.99 -1.05
C GLN A 98 -10.14 19.96 0.10
N THR A 99 -9.44 19.52 1.14
CA THR A 99 -9.12 20.37 2.32
C THR A 99 -8.09 21.45 1.98
N GLN A 100 -7.09 21.14 1.16
CA GLN A 100 -6.09 22.13 0.69
C GLN A 100 -6.71 23.21 -0.22
N ARG A 101 -7.70 22.86 -1.06
CA ARG A 101 -8.45 23.87 -1.84
C ARG A 101 -9.29 24.77 -0.94
N ARG A 102 -10.02 24.21 0.04
CA ARG A 102 -10.82 25.01 1.00
C ARG A 102 -9.95 25.93 1.86
N LEU A 103 -8.77 25.48 2.29
CA LEU A 103 -7.84 26.33 3.04
C LEU A 103 -7.22 27.45 2.21
N ARG A 104 -6.99 27.24 0.90
CA ARG A 104 -6.56 28.29 -0.03
C ARG A 104 -7.69 29.28 -0.33
N GLU A 105 -8.91 28.80 -0.54
CA GLU A 105 -10.11 29.63 -0.74
C GLU A 105 -10.47 30.47 0.51
N ALA A 106 -10.29 29.91 1.71
CA ALA A 106 -10.45 30.65 2.96
C ALA A 106 -9.37 31.72 3.17
N LYS A 107 -8.14 31.46 2.71
CA LYS A 107 -7.03 32.44 2.80
C LYS A 107 -7.16 33.57 1.78
N ASP A 108 -7.78 33.30 0.63
CA ASP A 108 -8.07 34.30 -0.41
C ASP A 108 -9.28 35.19 -0.03
N SER A 109 -10.29 34.61 0.63
CA SER A 109 -11.44 35.36 1.18
C SER A 109 -11.08 36.26 2.37
N GLY A 110 -9.98 35.97 3.08
CA GLY A 110 -9.46 36.80 4.18
C GLY A 110 -8.53 37.94 3.74
N ASN A 111 -8.06 37.95 2.49
CA ASN A 111 -7.15 38.97 1.96
C ASN A 111 -7.88 40.06 1.12
N THR A 112 -9.22 40.03 1.10
CA THR A 112 -10.08 40.98 0.40
C THR A 112 -10.94 41.84 1.33
N ALA A 113 -10.73 41.77 2.65
CA ALA A 113 -11.27 42.75 3.59
C ALA A 113 -10.29 43.95 3.67
N PRO A 114 -10.72 45.18 3.34
CA PRO A 114 -9.89 46.39 3.35
C PRO A 114 -9.43 46.79 4.76
#